data_AF-A0A1I0D4M6-F1
#
_entry.id   AF-A0A1I0D4M6-F1
#
_cell.length_a   1.000
_cell.length_b   1.000
_cell.length_c   1.000
_cell.angle_alpha   90.00
_cell.angle_beta   90.00
_cell.angle_gamma   90.00
#
_symmetry.space_group_name_H-M   'P 1'
#
loop_
_entity.id
_entity.type
_entity.pdbx_description
1 polymer ?
#
loop_
_entity_poly.entity_id
_entity_poly.type
_entity_poly.pdbx_seq_one_letter_code
_entity_poly.pdbx_strand_id
1 'polypeptide(L)'
;MQENLDLFNDKNWKQPLQVWHSDAGNALMYVGFDNFQNLYNGIYSNAMEWDINQLRSEQTMLQYIHMTHLREQPLFNWAGELLTGALNDGNSVNLMDYKSRFNFGCYKMGYSESDGFRP
;
A
#
# COMPACT_ATOMS: atom_id res chain seq x y z
N MET A 1 -0.56 -2.75 24.27
CA MET A 1 -0.05 -4.10 23.94
C MET A 1 -1.06 -5.17 24.29
N GLN A 2 -1.57 -5.23 25.54
CA GLN A 2 -2.62 -6.18 25.94
C GLN A 2 -3.90 -6.05 25.11
N GLU A 3 -4.39 -4.82 24.89
CA GLU A 3 -5.58 -4.55 24.04
C GLU A 3 -5.44 -5.08 22.60
N ASN A 4 -4.25 -4.93 21.99
CA ASN A 4 -3.98 -5.47 20.65
C ASN A 4 -3.87 -7.01 20.65
N LEU A 5 -3.36 -7.60 21.73
CA LEU A 5 -3.35 -9.05 21.91
C LEU A 5 -4.77 -9.60 22.08
N ASP A 6 -5.63 -8.88 22.80
CA ASP A 6 -7.03 -9.25 23.00
C ASP A 6 -7.81 -9.15 21.68
N LEU A 7 -7.60 -8.10 20.89
CA LEU A 7 -8.14 -7.96 19.53
C LEU A 7 -7.62 -9.04 18.56
N PHE A 8 -6.36 -9.47 18.69
CA PHE A 8 -5.82 -10.55 17.87
C PHE A 8 -6.46 -11.91 18.20
N ASN A 9 -6.74 -12.14 19.49
CA ASN A 9 -7.39 -13.36 19.97
C ASN A 9 -8.88 -13.40 19.63
N ASP A 10 -9.54 -12.24 19.47
CA ASP A 10 -10.85 -12.16 18.85
C ASP A 10 -10.74 -12.47 17.35
N LYS A 11 -11.53 -13.41 16.82
CA LYS A 11 -11.47 -13.82 15.40
C LYS A 11 -12.30 -12.94 14.47
N ASN A 12 -13.00 -11.94 15.00
CA ASN A 12 -13.90 -11.06 14.23
C ASN A 12 -13.18 -10.22 13.16
N TRP A 13 -11.85 -10.07 13.23
CA TRP A 13 -11.04 -9.37 12.21
C TRP A 13 -10.90 -10.13 10.89
N LYS A 14 -11.20 -11.45 10.85
CA LYS A 14 -10.94 -12.29 9.67
C LYS A 14 -11.78 -11.91 8.45
N GLN A 15 -13.07 -11.63 8.64
CA GLN A 15 -13.95 -11.27 7.52
C GLN A 15 -13.59 -9.91 6.92
N PRO A 16 -13.43 -8.82 7.70
CA PRO A 16 -12.96 -7.54 7.18
C PRO A 16 -11.65 -7.65 6.40
N LEU A 17 -10.70 -8.47 6.87
CA LEU A 17 -9.43 -8.68 6.17
C LEU A 17 -9.62 -9.38 4.81
N GLN A 18 -10.48 -10.40 4.74
CA GLN A 18 -10.73 -11.11 3.48
C GLN A 18 -11.38 -10.20 2.44
N VAL A 19 -12.35 -9.38 2.86
CA VAL A 19 -13.00 -8.41 1.98
C VAL A 19 -12.02 -7.34 1.55
N TRP A 20 -11.26 -6.76 2.49
CA TRP A 20 -10.20 -5.80 2.18
C TRP A 20 -9.20 -6.36 1.16
N HIS A 21 -8.73 -7.59 1.36
CA HIS A 21 -7.76 -8.22 0.46
C HIS A 21 -8.34 -8.44 -0.94
N SER A 22 -9.60 -8.90 -1.03
CA SER A 22 -10.30 -9.04 -2.30
C SER A 22 -10.44 -7.71 -3.04
N ASP A 23 -10.93 -6.68 -2.36
CA ASP A 23 -11.19 -5.37 -2.97
C ASP A 23 -9.88 -4.68 -3.38
N ALA A 24 -8.86 -4.73 -2.52
CA ALA A 24 -7.51 -4.26 -2.84
C ALA A 24 -6.93 -4.99 -4.06
N GLY A 25 -7.02 -6.32 -4.09
CA GLY A 25 -6.52 -7.14 -5.20
C GLY A 25 -7.21 -6.82 -6.52
N ASN A 26 -8.54 -6.72 -6.52
CA ASN A 26 -9.32 -6.36 -7.72
C ASN A 26 -8.95 -4.97 -8.24
N ALA A 27 -8.79 -4.00 -7.35
CA ALA A 27 -8.41 -2.64 -7.71
C ALA A 27 -7.00 -2.56 -8.29
N LEU A 28 -6.03 -3.28 -7.71
CA LEU A 28 -4.67 -3.38 -8.23
C LEU A 28 -4.63 -4.03 -9.61
N MET A 29 -5.41 -5.08 -9.83
CA MET A 29 -5.51 -5.72 -11.16
C MET A 29 -6.08 -4.76 -12.22
N TYR A 30 -7.08 -3.96 -11.86
CA TYR A 30 -7.68 -2.98 -12.77
C TYR A 30 -6.69 -1.87 -13.12
N VAL A 31 -6.14 -1.18 -12.11
CA VAL A 31 -5.20 -0.06 -12.32
C VAL A 31 -3.90 -0.53 -12.97
N GLY A 32 -3.41 -1.70 -12.57
CA GLY A 32 -2.19 -2.27 -13.14
C GLY A 32 -2.34 -2.65 -14.61
N PHE A 33 -3.53 -3.08 -15.04
CA PHE A 33 -3.79 -3.33 -16.46
C PHE A 33 -3.68 -2.05 -17.29
N ASP A 34 -4.34 -0.96 -16.88
CA ASP A 34 -4.33 0.32 -17.61
C ASP A 34 -2.90 0.88 -17.72
N ASN A 35 -2.13 0.82 -16.63
CA ASN A 35 -0.75 1.29 -16.62
C ASN A 35 0.19 0.40 -17.46
N PHE A 36 -0.02 -0.92 -17.46
CA PHE A 36 0.71 -1.82 -18.36
C PHE A 36 0.37 -1.55 -19.82
N GLN A 37 -0.91 -1.33 -20.13
CA GLN A 37 -1.35 -0.99 -21.48
C GLN A 37 -0.69 0.31 -21.97
N ASN A 38 -0.58 1.32 -21.11
CA ASN A 38 0.10 2.58 -21.41
C ASN A 38 1.60 2.39 -21.71
N LEU A 39 2.29 1.53 -20.96
CA LEU A 39 3.67 1.13 -21.25
C LEU A 39 3.77 0.44 -22.61
N TYR A 40 2.91 -0.54 -22.87
CA TYR A 40 2.91 -1.29 -24.14
C TYR A 40 2.67 -0.38 -25.35
N ASN A 41 1.79 0.62 -25.19
CA ASN A 41 1.49 1.61 -26.23
C ASN A 41 2.58 2.69 -26.39
N GLY A 42 3.68 2.60 -25.66
CA GLY A 42 4.82 3.51 -25.78
C GLY A 42 4.58 4.91 -25.18
N ILE A 43 3.62 5.06 -24.26
CA ILE A 43 3.38 6.33 -23.56
C ILE A 43 4.57 6.69 -22.67
N TYR A 44 5.17 5.69 -22.03
CA TYR A 44 6.36 5.87 -21.21
C TYR A 44 7.63 5.56 -22.00
N SER A 45 8.59 6.47 -21.90
CA SER A 45 9.90 6.34 -22.54
C SER A 45 10.99 5.82 -21.60
N ASN A 46 10.69 5.74 -20.30
CA ASN A 46 11.61 5.27 -19.29
C ASN A 46 10.87 4.40 -18.23
N ALA A 47 11.54 3.33 -17.77
CA ALA A 47 10.95 2.36 -16.86
C ALA A 47 10.65 2.96 -15.48
N MET A 48 11.50 3.87 -15.01
CA MET A 48 11.36 4.52 -13.71
C MET A 48 10.09 5.39 -13.62
N GLU A 49 9.77 6.16 -14.65
CA GLU A 49 8.55 6.97 -14.74
C GLU A 49 7.31 6.08 -14.79
N TRP A 50 7.40 4.92 -15.46
CA TRP A 50 6.35 3.92 -15.41
C TRP A 50 6.17 3.37 -13.98
N ASP A 51 7.25 2.98 -13.30
CA ASP A 51 7.21 2.48 -11.91
C ASP A 51 6.64 3.54 -10.94
N ILE A 52 7.04 4.80 -11.08
CA ILE A 52 6.50 5.94 -10.30
C ILE A 52 4.99 6.05 -10.50
N ASN A 53 4.54 6.04 -11.76
CA ASN A 53 3.13 6.22 -12.09
C ASN A 53 2.29 5.01 -11.69
N GLN A 54 2.83 3.80 -11.82
CA GLN A 54 2.22 2.58 -11.31
C GLN A 54 1.99 2.71 -9.81
N LEU A 55 3.05 2.98 -9.03
CA LEU A 55 2.95 3.10 -7.58
C LEU A 55 1.98 4.21 -7.16
N ARG A 56 2.06 5.39 -7.80
CA ARG A 56 1.17 6.53 -7.50
C ARG A 56 -0.29 6.13 -7.70
N SER A 57 -0.60 5.51 -8.83
CA SER A 57 -1.97 5.14 -9.18
C SER A 57 -2.52 4.07 -8.26
N GLU A 58 -1.72 3.03 -7.99
CA GLU A 58 -2.06 1.95 -7.07
C GLU A 58 -2.29 2.46 -5.65
N GLN A 59 -1.37 3.25 -5.09
CA GLN A 59 -1.49 3.74 -3.71
C GLN A 59 -2.66 4.74 -3.56
N THR A 60 -2.94 5.54 -4.60
CA THR A 60 -4.11 6.42 -4.66
C THR A 60 -5.41 5.62 -4.57
N MET A 61 -5.54 4.58 -5.41
CA MET A 61 -6.73 3.72 -5.41
C MET A 61 -6.89 2.97 -4.09
N LEU A 62 -5.80 2.42 -3.57
CA LEU A 62 -5.79 1.71 -2.29
C LEU A 62 -6.15 2.62 -1.11
N GLN A 63 -5.94 3.93 -1.19
CA GLN A 63 -6.29 4.84 -0.08
C GLN A 63 -7.78 4.76 0.27
N TYR A 64 -8.66 4.79 -0.72
CA TYR A 64 -10.09 4.68 -0.50
C TYR A 64 -10.47 3.33 0.12
N ILE A 65 -9.87 2.24 -0.37
CA ILE A 65 -10.11 0.87 0.12
C ILE A 65 -9.64 0.73 1.57
N HIS A 66 -8.44 1.22 1.91
CA HIS A 66 -7.92 1.19 3.28
C HIS A 66 -8.82 1.97 4.23
N MET A 67 -9.28 3.16 3.83
CA MET A 67 -10.23 3.94 4.62
C MET A 67 -11.59 3.25 4.80
N THR A 68 -12.03 2.48 3.82
CA THR A 68 -13.32 1.77 3.86
C THR A 68 -13.29 0.56 4.79
N HIS A 69 -12.21 -0.23 4.77
CA HIS A 69 -12.18 -1.50 5.51
C HIS A 69 -11.36 -1.46 6.81
N LEU A 70 -10.33 -0.62 6.88
CA LEU A 70 -9.31 -0.70 7.94
C LEU A 70 -9.34 0.48 8.91
N ARG A 71 -10.08 1.56 8.62
CA ARG A 71 -10.13 2.75 9.48
C ARG A 71 -10.54 2.43 10.91
N GLU A 72 -11.55 1.58 11.08
CA GLU A 72 -12.07 1.17 12.38
C GLU A 72 -11.39 -0.10 12.91
N GLN A 73 -10.25 -0.49 12.33
CA GLN A 73 -9.52 -1.71 12.68
C GLN A 73 -8.11 -1.38 13.20
N PRO A 74 -7.98 -0.86 14.42
CA PRO A 74 -6.70 -0.41 14.99
C PRO A 74 -5.64 -1.52 15.04
N LEU A 75 -6.07 -2.79 15.14
CA LEU A 75 -5.18 -3.94 15.10
C LEU A 75 -4.36 -4.02 13.80
N PHE A 76 -4.96 -3.73 12.64
CA PHE A 76 -4.25 -3.82 11.35
C PHE A 76 -3.26 -2.68 11.15
N ASN A 77 -3.61 -1.46 11.59
CA ASN A 77 -2.70 -0.32 11.52
C ASN A 77 -1.47 -0.58 12.40
N TRP A 78 -1.70 -1.04 13.64
CA TRP A 78 -0.63 -1.41 14.55
C TRP A 78 0.22 -2.58 14.01
N ALA A 79 -0.40 -3.65 13.52
CA ALA A 79 0.33 -4.81 13.00
C ALA A 79 1.14 -4.45 11.76
N GLY A 80 0.58 -3.62 10.86
CA GLY A 80 1.27 -3.11 9.69
C GLY A 80 2.51 -2.31 10.05
N GLU A 81 2.39 -1.34 10.95
CA GLU A 81 3.51 -0.51 11.42
C GLU A 81 4.61 -1.35 12.10
N LEU A 82 4.23 -2.31 12.95
CA LEU A 82 5.16 -3.20 13.63
C LEU A 82 5.93 -4.10 12.64
N LEU A 83 5.21 -4.78 11.76
CA LEU A 83 5.81 -5.73 10.81
C LEU A 83 6.72 -5.01 9.81
N THR A 84 6.27 -3.87 9.29
CA THR A 84 7.10 -3.10 8.36
C THR A 84 8.31 -2.49 9.05
N GLY A 85 8.18 -1.99 10.28
CA GLY A 85 9.33 -1.52 11.06
C GLY A 85 10.35 -2.63 11.34
N ALA A 86 9.89 -3.82 11.73
CA ALA A 86 10.76 -4.96 12.00
C ALA A 86 11.48 -5.50 10.75
N LEU A 87 10.85 -5.41 9.58
CA LEU A 87 11.37 -5.95 8.31
C LEU A 87 12.17 -4.93 7.49
N ASN A 88 12.16 -3.65 7.86
CA ASN A 88 12.76 -2.58 7.06
C ASN A 88 13.60 -1.62 7.91
N ASP A 89 14.41 -2.18 8.81
CA ASP A 89 15.40 -1.45 9.62
C ASP A 89 14.83 -0.24 10.38
N GLY A 90 13.60 -0.39 10.90
CA GLY A 90 12.89 0.66 11.64
C GLY A 90 12.02 1.57 10.78
N ASN A 91 12.02 1.44 9.45
CA ASN A 91 11.11 2.17 8.58
C ASN A 91 9.71 1.53 8.60
N SER A 92 8.89 1.94 9.56
CA SER A 92 7.49 1.54 9.63
C SER A 92 6.64 2.27 8.59
N VAL A 93 5.60 1.58 8.13
CA VAL A 93 4.60 2.08 7.18
C VAL A 93 3.29 2.27 7.90
N ASN A 94 2.76 3.47 7.84
CA ASN A 94 1.38 3.74 8.20
C ASN A 94 0.48 3.38 7.02
N LEU A 95 -0.25 2.28 7.14
CA LEU A 95 -1.11 1.75 6.08
C LEU A 95 -2.27 2.71 5.70
N MET A 96 -2.65 3.60 6.61
CA MET A 96 -3.71 4.60 6.39
C MET A 96 -3.21 5.88 5.75
N ASP A 97 -1.90 6.10 5.69
CA ASP A 97 -1.29 7.28 5.10
C ASP A 97 -0.74 6.97 3.71
N TYR A 98 -1.30 7.64 2.69
CA TYR A 98 -0.86 7.51 1.32
C TYR A 98 0.64 7.83 1.17
N LYS A 99 1.12 8.91 1.80
CA LYS A 99 2.52 9.34 1.66
C LYS A 99 3.49 8.33 2.25
N SER A 100 3.18 7.79 3.42
CA SER A 100 3.96 6.74 4.08
C SER A 100 4.09 5.50 3.18
N ARG A 101 2.98 5.00 2.63
CA ARG A 101 2.98 3.85 1.72
C ARG A 101 3.71 4.13 0.41
N PHE A 102 3.47 5.31 -0.18
CA PHE A 102 4.13 5.73 -1.40
C PHE A 102 5.65 5.80 -1.18
N ASN A 103 6.13 6.58 -0.20
CA ASN A 103 7.54 6.72 0.11
C ASN A 103 8.22 5.39 0.41
N PHE A 104 7.52 4.51 1.14
CA PHE A 104 8.02 3.16 1.41
C PHE A 104 8.17 2.34 0.13
N GLY A 105 7.19 2.37 -0.78
CA GLY A 105 7.30 1.75 -2.09
C GLY A 105 8.50 2.26 -2.89
N CYS A 106 8.73 3.58 -2.91
CA CYS A 106 9.90 4.21 -3.55
C CYS A 106 11.20 3.65 -2.98
N TYR A 107 11.31 3.62 -1.65
CA TYR A 107 12.47 3.11 -0.94
C TYR A 107 12.74 1.63 -1.30
N LYS A 108 11.70 0.79 -1.36
CA LYS A 108 11.85 -0.62 -1.74
C LYS A 108 12.29 -0.83 -3.19
N MET A 109 11.97 0.11 -4.08
CA MET A 109 12.42 0.09 -5.47
C MET A 109 13.82 0.72 -5.66
N GLY A 110 14.42 1.27 -4.60
CA GLY A 110 15.74 1.90 -4.66
C GLY A 110 15.73 3.33 -5.22
N TYR A 111 14.57 3.97 -5.24
CA TYR A 111 14.41 5.32 -5.78
C TYR A 111 14.39 6.40 -4.71
N SER A 112 14.74 7.61 -5.13
CA SER A 112 14.89 8.81 -4.30
C SER A 112 14.05 9.98 -4.82
N GLU A 113 13.96 11.06 -4.06
CA GLU A 113 13.26 12.27 -4.54
C GLU A 113 13.87 12.84 -5.83
N SER A 114 15.19 12.72 -6.04
CA SER A 114 15.86 13.18 -7.26
C SER A 114 15.42 12.42 -8.50
N ASP A 115 14.83 11.24 -8.33
CA ASP A 115 14.28 10.41 -9.41
C ASP A 115 12.84 10.80 -9.78
N GLY A 116 12.29 11.87 -9.17
CA GLY A 116 10.92 12.33 -9.41
C GLY A 116 9.88 11.67 -8.49
N PHE A 117 10.30 10.84 -7.54
CA PHE A 117 9.44 10.26 -6.52
C PHE A 117 9.09 11.29 -5.45
N ARG A 118 7.99 12.01 -5.68
CA ARG A 118 7.32 12.89 -4.70
C ARG A 118 5.83 12.52 -4.63
N PRO A 119 5.26 12.40 -3.41
CA PRO A 119 3.84 12.06 -3.22
C PRO A 119 2.88 13.08 -3.84
#